data_AF-A0A127SEE7-F1
#
_entry.id   AF-A0A127SEE7-F1
#
_cell.length_a   1.000
_cell.length_b   1.000
_cell.length_c   1.000
_cell.angle_alpha   90.00
_cell.angle_beta   90.00
_cell.angle_gamma   90.00
#
_symmetry.space_group_name_H-M   'P 1'
#
loop_
_entity.id
_entity.type
_entity.pdbx_description
1 polymer ?
#
loop_
_entity_poly.entity_id
_entity_poly.type
_entity_poly.pdbx_seq_one_letter_code
_entity_poly.pdbx_strand_id
1 'polypeptide(L)'
;RGQQPSSIQEIAESIYMSRRAAGEYINYLREKKMVYVHSYRREQREHYNVHKPLLAWGDKEDTPHPERNERIRTAEYRARLNADPKRREEHLTKRRVQRKAKLIQANVDWTSAWMRKGAA
;
A
#
# COMPACT_ATOMS: atom_id res chain seq x y z
N ARG A 1 -12.47 30.45 -15.46
CA ARG A 1 -11.46 30.57 -14.37
C ARG A 1 -11.27 29.16 -13.81
N GLY A 2 -10.10 28.55 -14.00
CA GLY A 2 -9.84 27.22 -13.43
C GLY A 2 -9.70 27.35 -11.92
N GLN A 3 -10.59 26.73 -11.16
CA GLN A 3 -10.49 26.68 -9.71
C GLN A 3 -9.23 25.87 -9.34
N GLN A 4 -8.44 26.38 -8.39
CA GLN A 4 -7.24 25.69 -7.93
C GLN A 4 -7.64 24.33 -7.30
N PRO A 5 -6.93 23.24 -7.64
CA PRO A 5 -7.27 21.93 -7.11
C PRO A 5 -7.02 21.91 -5.60
N SER A 6 -8.01 21.45 -4.84
CA SER A 6 -8.04 21.57 -3.38
C SER A 6 -7.97 20.20 -2.72
N SER A 7 -7.37 20.12 -1.54
CA SER A 7 -7.38 18.89 -0.74
C SER A 7 -8.74 18.70 -0.05
N ILE A 8 -9.08 17.45 0.32
CA ILE A 8 -10.31 17.16 1.09
C ILE A 8 -10.38 17.99 2.38
N GLN A 9 -9.24 18.26 3.01
CA GLN A 9 -9.18 19.05 4.23
C GLN A 9 -9.58 20.51 3.96
N GLU A 10 -9.00 21.12 2.92
CA GLU A 10 -9.32 22.49 2.50
C GLU A 10 -10.81 22.61 2.10
N ILE A 11 -11.33 21.61 1.40
CA ILE A 11 -12.77 21.55 1.05
C ILE A 11 -13.62 21.46 2.32
N ALA A 12 -13.29 20.55 3.24
CA ALA A 12 -14.01 20.38 4.50
C ALA A 12 -14.05 21.67 5.34
N GLU A 13 -12.92 22.38 5.40
CA GLU A 13 -12.81 23.67 6.08
C GLU A 13 -13.68 24.74 5.40
N SER A 14 -13.67 24.82 4.07
CA SER A 14 -14.48 25.80 3.33
C SER A 14 -15.99 25.62 3.47
N ILE A 15 -16.47 24.39 3.66
CA ILE A 15 -17.89 24.05 3.83
C ILE A 15 -18.26 23.83 5.31
N TYR A 16 -17.34 24.14 6.23
CA TYR A 16 -17.51 24.00 7.68
C TYR A 16 -18.03 22.62 8.12
N MET A 17 -17.49 21.56 7.53
CA MET A 17 -17.88 20.18 7.88
C MET A 17 -16.68 19.35 8.31
N SER A 18 -16.95 18.24 9.02
CA SER A 18 -15.89 17.31 9.39
C SER A 18 -15.21 16.72 8.16
N ARG A 19 -13.90 16.49 8.23
CA ARG A 19 -13.14 15.85 7.14
C ARG A 19 -13.74 14.51 6.69
N ARG A 20 -14.34 13.75 7.62
CA ARG A 20 -15.00 12.48 7.33
C ARG A 20 -16.25 12.67 6.46
N ALA A 21 -17.16 13.55 6.89
CA ALA A 21 -18.37 13.87 6.13
C ALA A 21 -18.03 14.47 4.76
N ALA A 22 -16.99 15.31 4.69
CA ALA A 22 -16.51 15.86 3.42
C ALA A 22 -16.01 14.76 2.48
N GLY A 23 -15.29 13.76 3.01
CA GLY A 23 -14.85 12.61 2.24
C GLY A 23 -16.03 11.82 1.64
N GLU A 24 -17.06 11.55 2.43
CA GLU A 24 -18.27 10.86 1.96
C GLU A 24 -19.00 11.67 0.88
N TYR A 25 -19.17 12.98 1.10
CA TYR A 25 -19.80 13.88 0.14
C TYR A 25 -19.00 13.98 -1.18
N ILE A 26 -17.68 14.09 -1.10
CA ILE A 26 -16.81 14.14 -2.28
C ILE A 26 -16.86 12.81 -3.05
N ASN A 27 -16.91 11.67 -2.36
CA ASN A 27 -17.05 10.38 -3.03
C ASN A 27 -18.36 10.31 -3.82
N TYR A 28 -19.47 10.78 -3.23
CA TYR A 28 -20.73 10.92 -3.95
C TYR A 28 -20.59 11.82 -5.20
N LEU A 29 -19.92 12.97 -5.08
CA LEU A 29 -19.67 13.86 -6.23
C LEU A 29 -18.78 13.23 -7.31
N ARG A 30 -17.81 12.40 -6.93
CA ARG A 30 -16.96 11.64 -7.86
C ARG A 30 -17.74 10.57 -8.61
N GLU A 31 -18.63 9.85 -7.92
CA GLU A 31 -19.55 8.88 -8.56
C GLU A 31 -20.46 9.56 -9.59
N LYS A 32 -20.87 10.81 -9.32
CA LYS A 32 -21.64 11.64 -10.26
C LYS A 32 -20.79 12.32 -11.33
N LYS A 33 -19.48 12.07 -11.39
CA LYS A 33 -18.53 12.71 -12.31
C LYS A 33 -18.56 14.25 -12.26
N MET A 34 -18.79 14.81 -11.08
CA MET A 34 -18.76 16.26 -10.86
C MET A 34 -17.40 16.75 -10.34
N VAL A 35 -16.64 15.83 -9.76
CA VAL A 35 -15.30 16.07 -9.23
C VAL A 35 -14.40 14.93 -9.69
N TYR A 36 -13.15 15.25 -9.98
CA TYR A 36 -12.11 14.27 -10.32
C TYR A 36 -10.82 14.55 -9.57
N VAL A 37 -9.98 13.54 -9.46
CA VAL A 37 -8.61 13.65 -8.93
C VAL A 37 -7.72 14.30 -9.98
N HIS A 38 -7.35 15.55 -9.75
CA HIS A 38 -6.51 16.33 -10.66
C HIS A 38 -5.03 15.97 -10.55
N SER A 39 -4.54 15.74 -9.33
CA SER A 39 -3.15 15.34 -9.09
C SER A 39 -2.99 14.81 -7.66
N TYR A 40 -1.79 14.34 -7.34
CA TYR A 40 -1.45 13.91 -5.98
C TYR A 40 -0.33 14.76 -5.39
N ARG A 41 -0.57 15.29 -4.19
CA ARG A 41 0.45 15.98 -3.39
C ARG A 41 1.18 14.97 -2.51
N ARG A 42 2.51 14.93 -2.61
CA ARG A 42 3.35 14.12 -1.71
C ARG A 42 3.47 14.83 -0.37
N GLU A 43 3.12 14.14 0.70
CA GLU A 43 3.24 14.62 2.07
C GLU A 43 4.14 13.66 2.86
N GLN A 44 5.20 14.22 3.44
CA GLN A 44 6.12 13.46 4.28
C GLN A 44 5.56 13.38 5.70
N ARG A 45 5.33 12.16 6.18
CA ARG A 45 5.08 11.87 7.60
C ARG A 45 6.34 11.29 8.23
N GLU A 46 6.37 11.24 9.56
CA GLU A 46 7.54 10.79 10.35
C GLU A 46 8.17 9.48 9.85
N HIS A 47 7.38 8.52 9.39
CA HIS A 47 7.88 7.19 9.00
C HIS A 47 7.59 6.80 7.55
N TYR A 48 6.81 7.61 6.81
CA TYR A 48 6.41 7.28 5.45
C TYR A 48 5.92 8.49 4.66
N ASN A 49 6.03 8.41 3.34
CA ASN A 49 5.42 9.37 2.43
C ASN A 49 4.01 8.92 2.04
N VAL A 50 3.06 9.85 2.02
CA VAL A 50 1.68 9.64 1.57
C VAL A 50 1.42 10.54 0.36
N HIS A 51 0.69 10.02 -0.61
CA HIS A 51 0.15 10.81 -1.72
C HIS A 51 -1.31 11.16 -1.42
N LYS A 52 -1.59 12.44 -1.14
CA LYS A 52 -2.96 12.93 -0.92
C LYS A 52 -3.55 13.44 -2.24
N PRO A 53 -4.79 13.10 -2.57
CA PRO A 53 -5.43 13.59 -3.78
C PRO A 53 -5.74 15.08 -3.68
N LEU A 54 -5.54 15.79 -4.77
CA LEU A 54 -6.04 17.13 -5.02
C LEU A 54 -7.19 17.05 -6.02
N LEU A 55 -8.29 17.70 -5.68
CA LEU A 55 -9.57 17.54 -6.36
C LEU A 55 -9.91 18.81 -7.14
N ALA A 56 -10.46 18.62 -8.32
CA ALA A 56 -10.98 19.71 -9.14
C ALA A 56 -12.39 19.40 -9.61
N TRP A 57 -13.18 20.45 -9.85
CA TRP A 57 -14.51 20.33 -10.44
C TRP A 57 -14.41 19.98 -11.92
N GLY A 58 -15.29 19.10 -12.37
CA GLY A 58 -15.39 18.63 -13.75
C GLY A 58 -15.61 17.12 -13.84
N ASP A 59 -15.74 16.66 -15.08
CA ASP A 59 -16.12 15.30 -15.47
C ASP A 59 -14.97 14.50 -16.08
N LYS A 60 -13.73 14.96 -15.86
CA LYS A 60 -12.53 14.29 -16.38
C LYS A 60 -12.27 12.98 -15.65
N GLU A 61 -11.50 12.10 -16.30
CA GLU A 61 -11.00 10.90 -15.64
C GLU A 61 -10.06 11.24 -14.48
N ASP A 62 -10.09 10.39 -13.46
CA ASP A 62 -9.19 10.53 -12.32
C ASP A 62 -7.75 10.28 -12.75
N THR A 63 -6.86 11.15 -12.26
CA THR A 63 -5.43 10.92 -12.40
C THR A 63 -5.06 9.62 -11.67
N PRO A 64 -4.31 8.71 -12.31
CA PRO A 64 -3.89 7.47 -11.66
C PRO A 64 -3.08 7.78 -10.41
N HIS A 65 -3.31 6.99 -9.36
CA HIS A 65 -2.50 7.10 -8.15
C HIS A 65 -1.02 6.87 -8.52
N PRO A 66 -0.08 7.70 -8.04
CA PRO A 66 1.34 7.44 -8.26
C PRO A 66 1.68 6.10 -7.61
N GLU A 67 1.78 5.06 -8.45
CA GLU A 67 2.15 3.74 -7.99
C GLU A 67 3.53 3.82 -7.37
N ARG A 68 3.64 3.32 -6.13
CA ARG A 68 4.97 3.05 -5.57
C ARG A 68 5.56 1.89 -6.37
N ASN A 69 6.45 2.22 -7.30
CA ASN A 69 7.24 1.25 -8.06
C ASN A 69 7.76 0.16 -7.09
N GLU A 70 7.39 -1.10 -7.33
CA GLU A 70 7.76 -2.23 -6.46
C GLU A 70 9.28 -2.32 -6.26
N ARG A 71 10.06 -1.90 -7.26
CA ARG A 71 11.52 -1.81 -7.15
C ARG A 71 11.95 -0.84 -6.05
N ILE A 72 11.31 0.32 -5.98
CA ILE A 72 11.55 1.33 -4.94
C ILE A 72 11.11 0.78 -3.58
N ARG A 73 9.93 0.14 -3.48
CA ARG A 73 9.47 -0.48 -2.21
C ARG A 73 10.45 -1.54 -1.70
N THR A 74 10.93 -2.38 -2.61
CA THR A 74 11.89 -3.45 -2.29
C THR A 74 13.23 -2.86 -1.87
N ALA A 75 13.71 -1.80 -2.55
CA ALA A 75 14.92 -1.10 -2.19
C ALA A 75 14.80 -0.44 -0.80
N GLU A 76 13.72 0.30 -0.53
CA GLU A 76 13.44 0.91 0.77
C GLU A 76 13.31 -0.12 1.89
N TYR A 77 12.68 -1.27 1.61
CA TYR A 77 12.59 -2.37 2.56
C TYR A 77 13.96 -2.96 2.87
N ARG A 78 14.77 -3.25 1.85
CA ARG A 78 16.14 -3.77 2.03
C ARG A 78 17.03 -2.77 2.76
N ALA A 79 16.93 -1.48 2.45
CA ALA A 79 17.66 -0.42 3.14
C ALA A 79 17.32 -0.39 4.64
N ARG A 80 16.02 -0.43 4.99
CA ARG A 80 15.56 -0.51 6.39
C ARG A 80 16.02 -1.79 7.09
N LEU A 81 15.98 -2.92 6.38
CA LEU A 81 16.44 -4.20 6.92
C LEU A 81 17.96 -4.20 7.17
N ASN A 82 18.74 -3.59 6.26
CA ASN A 82 20.20 -3.52 6.39
C ASN A 82 20.65 -2.49 7.43
N ALA A 83 19.83 -1.48 7.73
CA ALA A 83 20.12 -0.50 8.77
C ALA A 83 20.04 -1.08 10.20
N ASP A 84 19.34 -2.20 10.40
CA ASP A 84 19.21 -2.87 11.70
C ASP A 84 19.80 -4.30 11.63
N PRO A 85 21.03 -4.51 12.15
CA PRO A 85 21.71 -5.79 12.10
C PRO A 85 20.92 -6.93 12.77
N LYS A 86 20.20 -6.63 13.85
CA LYS A 86 19.42 -7.63 14.60
C LYS A 86 18.23 -8.11 13.78
N ARG A 87 17.46 -7.18 13.22
CA ARG A 87 16.33 -7.51 12.32
C ARG A 87 16.79 -8.24 11.06
N ARG A 88 17.97 -7.90 10.54
CA ARG A 88 18.58 -8.61 9.40
C ARG A 88 18.88 -10.07 9.72
N GLU A 89 19.51 -10.35 10.85
CA GLU A 89 19.80 -11.74 11.28
C GLU A 89 18.53 -12.56 11.52
N GLU A 90 17.52 -11.96 12.16
CA GLU A 90 16.20 -12.61 12.33
C GLU A 90 15.57 -12.95 10.98
N HIS A 91 15.63 -12.03 10.00
CA HIS A 91 15.11 -12.26 8.65
C HIS A 91 15.87 -13.39 7.92
N LEU A 92 17.20 -13.40 7.99
CA LEU A 92 18.03 -14.44 7.37
C LEU A 92 17.77 -15.81 8.00
N THR A 93 17.65 -15.86 9.33
CA THR A 93 17.36 -17.10 10.06
C THR A 93 16.00 -17.68 9.65
N LYS A 94 14.95 -16.85 9.59
CA LYS A 94 13.63 -17.26 9.08
C LYS A 94 13.72 -17.83 7.66
N ARG A 95 14.47 -17.18 6.76
CA ARG A 95 14.67 -17.68 5.39
C ARG A 95 15.42 -19.02 5.35
N ARG A 96 16.43 -19.22 6.21
CA ARG A 96 17.17 -20.48 6.31
C ARG A 96 16.26 -21.63 6.76
N VAL A 97 15.42 -21.39 7.77
CA VAL A 97 14.45 -22.38 8.27
C VAL A 97 13.43 -22.75 7.19
N GLN A 98 12.84 -21.76 6.50
CA GLN A 98 11.87 -22.02 5.43
C GLN A 98 12.48 -22.82 4.27
N ARG A 99 13.73 -22.54 3.89
CA ARG A 99 14.44 -23.31 2.87
C ARG A 99 14.64 -24.76 3.30
N LYS A 100 15.08 -24.99 4.55
CA LYS A 100 15.23 -26.35 5.09
C LYS A 100 13.89 -27.09 5.11
N ALA A 101 12.81 -26.45 5.56
CA ALA A 101 11.47 -27.05 5.57
C ALA A 101 11.01 -27.46 4.16
N LYS A 102 11.22 -26.61 3.14
CA LYS A 102 10.90 -26.94 1.75
C LYS A 102 11.72 -28.11 1.20
N LEU A 103 13.01 -28.18 1.53
CA LEU A 103 13.87 -29.30 1.13
C LEU A 103 13.43 -30.62 1.78
N ILE A 104 13.06 -30.59 3.06
CA ILE A 104 12.54 -31.76 3.78
C ILE A 104 11.20 -32.21 3.17
N GLN A 105 10.33 -31.28 2.80
CA GLN A 105 9.06 -31.59 2.16
C GLN A 105 9.21 -32.14 0.74
N ALA A 106 10.20 -31.66 -0.02
CA ALA A 106 10.51 -32.16 -1.36
C ALA A 106 11.18 -33.55 -1.31
N ASN A 107 11.96 -33.84 -0.27
CA ASN A 107 12.67 -35.10 -0.06
C ASN A 107 11.91 -36.07 0.86
N VAL A 108 10.57 -35.99 0.91
CA VAL A 108 9.79 -37.02 1.61
C VAL A 108 9.94 -38.31 0.82
N ASP A 109 10.74 -39.23 1.38
CA ASP A 109 10.96 -40.55 0.81
C ASP A 109 9.62 -41.28 0.70
N TRP A 110 9.42 -42.02 -0.40
CA TRP A 110 8.13 -42.61 -0.76
C TRP A 110 7.57 -43.53 0.35
N THR A 111 8.45 -44.18 1.11
CA THR A 111 8.14 -44.96 2.33
C THR A 111 7.50 -44.11 3.42
N SER A 112 8.03 -42.92 3.69
CA SER A 112 7.49 -41.99 4.68
C SER A 112 6.23 -41.24 4.22
N ALA A 113 5.94 -41.23 2.91
CA ALA A 113 4.64 -40.84 2.36
C ALA A 113 3.60 -41.97 2.47
N TRP A 114 4.02 -43.22 2.27
CA TRP A 114 3.16 -44.41 2.39
C TRP A 114 2.71 -44.67 3.84
N MET A 115 3.63 -44.59 4.81
CA MET A 115 3.34 -44.71 6.25
C MET A 115 2.31 -43.67 6.73
N ARG A 116 2.28 -42.46 6.13
CA ARG A 116 1.30 -41.42 6.46
C ARG A 116 -0.10 -41.67 5.87
N LYS A 117 -0.21 -42.45 4.80
CA LYS A 117 -1.50 -42.85 4.21
C LYS A 117 -2.14 -44.05 4.93
N GLY A 118 -1.32 -44.94 5.51
CA GLY A 118 -1.80 -46.12 6.23
C GLY A 118 -2.21 -45.87 7.69
N ALA A 119 -2.00 -44.65 8.21
CA ALA A 119 -2.34 -44.26 9.58
C ALA A 119 -3.63 -43.43 9.68
N ALA A 120 -4.47 -43.44 8.64
CA ALA A 120 -5.78 -42.79 8.59
C ALA A 120 -6.91 -43.81 8.67
#